data_AF-A0A2V9LVS5-F1
#
_entry.id   AF-A0A2V9LVS5-F1
#
_cell.length_a   1.000
_cell.length_b   1.000
_cell.length_c   1.000
_cell.angle_alpha   90.00
_cell.angle_beta   90.00
_cell.angle_gamma   90.00
#
_symmetry.space_group_name_H-M   'P 1'
#
loop_
_entity.id
_entity.type
_entity.pdbx_description
1 polymer ?
#
loop_
_entity_poly.entity_id
_entity_poly.type
_entity_poly.pdbx_seq_one_letter_code
_entity_poly.pdbx_strand_id
1 'polypeptide(L)'
;MPQEPPTYTHGDVKAEHFWLTPDGVTVLDLDCCRLGDPALDLGLFLAELHLWADLLGKSGVEQAQERVLAGYAPGAQRDRLIRARFYESLELVRAAARRLPMWDRGWENRVARLVGRATRILEGFRKKCG
;
A
#
# COMPACT_ATOMS: atom_id res chain seq x y z
N MET A 1 13.04 14.32 -2.04
CA MET A 1 12.62 14.32 -0.62
C MET A 1 13.77 13.86 0.24
N PRO A 2 13.91 14.39 1.47
CA PRO A 2 14.93 13.92 2.38
C PRO A 2 14.73 12.41 2.64
N GLN A 3 15.84 11.67 2.58
CA GLN A 3 15.89 10.28 3.00
C GLN A 3 15.84 10.22 4.53
N GLU A 4 15.17 9.21 5.04
CA GLU A 4 15.19 8.86 6.46
C GLU A 4 16.16 7.68 6.69
N PRO A 5 16.74 7.53 7.89
CA PRO A 5 17.50 6.35 8.23
C PRO A 5 16.68 5.08 7.96
N PRO A 6 17.26 4.04 7.34
CA PRO A 6 16.55 2.79 7.11
C PRO A 6 16.06 2.17 8.42
N THR A 7 14.84 1.63 8.41
CA THR A 7 14.29 0.85 9.53
C THR A 7 13.99 -0.57 9.08
N TYR A 8 13.73 -1.48 10.01
CA TYR A 8 13.18 -2.78 9.64
C TYR A 8 11.82 -2.59 8.97
N THR A 9 11.68 -3.21 7.81
CA THR A 9 10.44 -3.32 7.06
C THR A 9 10.11 -4.80 6.91
N HIS A 10 8.83 -5.16 6.97
CA HIS A 10 8.31 -6.48 6.59
C HIS A 10 8.64 -6.79 5.14
N GLY A 11 8.47 -5.83 4.23
CA GLY A 11 8.84 -5.97 2.82
C GLY A 11 7.88 -6.79 1.95
N ASP A 12 6.89 -7.47 2.53
CA ASP A 12 5.81 -8.19 1.82
C ASP A 12 4.48 -8.07 2.58
N VAL A 13 4.04 -6.83 2.80
CA VAL A 13 2.83 -6.53 3.57
C VAL A 13 1.58 -6.98 2.81
N LYS A 14 0.90 -8.00 3.32
CA LYS A 14 -0.38 -8.54 2.82
C LYS A 14 -1.35 -8.80 3.95
N ALA A 15 -2.65 -8.73 3.67
CA ALA A 15 -3.67 -8.95 4.70
C ALA A 15 -3.56 -10.33 5.38
N GLU A 16 -3.16 -11.35 4.62
CA GLU A 16 -2.96 -12.73 5.11
C GLU A 16 -1.78 -12.89 6.10
N HIS A 17 -0.89 -11.90 6.19
CA HIS A 17 0.24 -11.91 7.13
C HIS A 17 -0.09 -11.23 8.47
N PHE A 18 -1.33 -10.74 8.65
CA PHE A 18 -1.79 -10.16 9.90
C PHE A 18 -2.83 -11.07 10.56
N TRP A 19 -2.52 -11.49 11.79
CA TRP A 19 -3.48 -12.15 12.65
C TRP A 19 -3.99 -11.18 13.71
N LEU A 20 -5.28 -10.85 13.64
CA LEU A 20 -5.92 -9.88 14.53
C LEU A 20 -6.67 -10.59 15.65
N THR A 21 -6.41 -10.18 16.89
CA THR A 21 -7.11 -10.64 18.10
C THR A 21 -7.55 -9.45 18.93
N PRO A 22 -8.47 -9.62 19.91
CA PRO A 22 -8.79 -8.55 20.86
C PRO A 22 -7.57 -8.00 21.61
N ASP A 23 -6.54 -8.83 21.80
CA ASP A 23 -5.32 -8.49 22.56
C ASP A 23 -4.25 -7.81 21.70
N GLY A 24 -4.41 -7.81 20.37
CA GLY A 24 -3.48 -7.12 19.47
C GLY A 24 -3.31 -7.79 18.11
N VAL A 25 -2.21 -7.40 17.45
CA VAL A 25 -1.86 -7.81 16.09
C VAL A 25 -0.60 -8.66 16.12
N THR A 26 -0.65 -9.87 15.57
CA THR A 26 0.53 -10.68 15.26
C THR A 26 0.85 -10.55 13.78
N VAL A 27 2.14 -10.30 13.48
CA VAL A 27 2.66 -10.23 12.11
C VAL A 27 3.40 -11.52 11.81
N LEU A 28 3.08 -12.11 10.66
CA LEU A 28 3.64 -13.38 10.17
C LEU A 28 4.53 -13.13 8.95
N ASP A 29 5.17 -14.18 8.44
CA ASP A 29 5.95 -14.19 7.20
C ASP A 29 7.07 -13.14 7.13
N LEU A 30 8.05 -13.27 8.02
CA LEU A 30 9.15 -12.32 8.20
C LEU A 30 10.39 -12.61 7.33
N ASP A 31 10.28 -13.48 6.34
CA ASP A 31 11.38 -13.88 5.45
C ASP A 31 11.79 -12.78 4.45
N CYS A 32 10.86 -11.88 4.13
CA CYS A 32 11.13 -10.67 3.33
C CYS A 32 11.68 -9.49 4.15
N CYS A 33 11.84 -9.64 5.47
CA CYS A 33 12.28 -8.56 6.34
C CYS A 33 13.69 -8.07 6.01
N ARG A 34 13.84 -6.75 5.96
CA ARG A 34 15.14 -6.09 5.70
C ARG A 34 15.13 -4.65 6.17
N LEU A 35 16.31 -4.03 6.22
CA LEU A 35 16.41 -2.58 6.33
C LEU A 35 15.90 -1.93 5.04
N GLY A 36 14.97 -0.99 5.17
CA GLY A 36 14.32 -0.32 4.06
C GLY A 36 13.86 1.09 4.42
N ASP A 37 13.29 1.80 3.44
CA ASP A 37 12.66 3.09 3.69
C ASP A 37 11.49 2.91 4.68
N PRO A 38 11.43 3.69 5.78
CA PRO A 38 10.33 3.61 6.75
C PRO A 38 8.92 3.79 6.16
N ALA A 39 8.81 4.34 4.94
CA ALA A 39 7.55 4.52 4.24
C ALA A 39 7.11 3.30 3.42
N LEU A 40 7.97 2.28 3.24
CA LEU A 40 7.74 1.15 2.34
C LEU A 40 6.47 0.38 2.72
N ASP A 41 6.46 -0.21 3.92
CA ASP A 41 5.37 -1.08 4.39
C ASP A 41 4.03 -0.35 4.46
N LEU A 42 4.05 0.94 4.81
CA LEU A 42 2.85 1.77 4.79
C LEU A 42 2.29 1.89 3.37
N GLY A 43 3.14 2.14 2.38
CA GLY A 43 2.71 2.20 0.98
C GLY A 43 2.17 0.86 0.46
N LEU A 44 2.83 -0.24 0.80
CA LEU A 44 2.36 -1.59 0.46
C LEU A 44 0.98 -1.87 1.07
N PHE A 45 0.78 -1.52 2.34
CA PHE A 45 -0.51 -1.70 3.02
C PHE A 45 -1.64 -0.87 2.40
N LEU A 46 -1.35 0.38 2.00
CA LEU A 46 -2.33 1.22 1.32
C LEU A 46 -2.76 0.62 -0.04
N ALA A 47 -1.82 0.03 -0.78
CA ALA A 47 -2.11 -0.68 -2.02
C ALA A 47 -2.92 -1.96 -1.77
N GLU A 48 -2.61 -2.69 -0.70
CA GLU A 48 -3.33 -3.89 -0.29
C GLU A 48 -4.81 -3.60 -0.01
N LEU A 49 -5.12 -2.51 0.71
CA LEU A 49 -6.50 -2.07 0.94
C LEU A 49 -7.24 -1.80 -0.38
N HIS A 50 -6.56 -1.22 -1.37
CA HIS A 50 -7.17 -0.93 -2.66
C HIS A 50 -7.40 -2.19 -3.49
N LEU A 51 -6.44 -3.11 -3.49
CA LEU A 51 -6.59 -4.39 -4.16
C LEU A 51 -7.79 -5.18 -3.61
N TRP A 52 -7.90 -5.30 -2.29
CA TRP A 52 -9.02 -6.01 -1.68
C TRP A 52 -10.36 -5.30 -1.87
N ALA A 53 -10.39 -3.97 -1.81
CA ALA A 53 -11.60 -3.22 -2.13
C ALA A 53 -12.07 -3.48 -3.56
N ASP A 54 -11.17 -3.49 -4.54
CA ASP A 54 -11.49 -3.81 -5.93
C ASP A 54 -11.96 -5.26 -6.11
N LEU A 55 -11.24 -6.21 -5.52
CA LEU A 55 -11.55 -7.64 -5.61
C LEU A 55 -12.92 -7.97 -5.01
N LEU A 56 -13.24 -7.37 -3.87
CA LEU A 56 -14.49 -7.61 -3.12
C LEU A 56 -15.64 -6.67 -3.53
N GLY A 57 -15.41 -5.75 -4.48
CA GLY A 57 -16.41 -4.75 -4.88
C GLY A 57 -16.84 -3.83 -3.74
N LYS A 58 -15.94 -3.54 -2.80
CA LYS A 58 -16.23 -2.68 -1.65
C LYS A 58 -15.93 -1.22 -1.99
N SER A 59 -16.86 -0.33 -1.65
CA SER A 59 -16.60 1.11 -1.62
C SER A 59 -15.88 1.51 -0.34
N GLY A 60 -15.29 2.69 -0.33
CA GLY A 60 -14.79 3.32 0.89
C GLY A 60 -13.30 3.12 1.18
N VAL A 61 -12.53 2.71 0.17
CA VAL A 61 -11.08 2.51 0.30
C VAL A 61 -10.37 3.79 0.72
N GLU A 62 -10.77 4.95 0.21
CA GLU A 62 -10.19 6.23 0.61
C GLU A 62 -10.37 6.49 2.12
N GLN A 63 -11.56 6.26 2.67
CA GLN A 63 -11.81 6.42 4.10
C GLN A 63 -11.01 5.40 4.93
N ALA A 64 -10.90 4.16 4.46
CA ALA A 64 -10.09 3.13 5.13
C ALA A 64 -8.60 3.53 5.17
N GLN A 65 -8.06 4.00 4.04
CA GLN A 65 -6.70 4.52 3.96
C GLN A 65 -6.48 5.74 4.87
N GLU A 66 -7.45 6.65 4.96
CA GLU A 66 -7.40 7.80 5.88
C GLU A 66 -7.33 7.36 7.34
N ARG A 67 -8.10 6.34 7.74
CA ARG A 67 -8.07 5.78 9.11
C ARG A 67 -6.71 5.16 9.43
N VAL A 68 -6.12 4.41 8.50
CA VAL A 68 -4.77 3.86 8.65
C VAL A 68 -3.75 4.97 8.82
N LEU A 69 -3.80 5.97 7.95
CA LEU A 69 -2.88 7.10 8.01
C LEU A 69 -3.05 7.90 9.31
N ALA A 70 -4.28 8.08 9.79
CA ALA A 70 -4.54 8.75 11.07
C ALA A 70 -3.97 7.98 12.26
N GLY A 71 -3.97 6.64 12.23
CA GLY A 71 -3.34 5.80 13.26
C GLY A 71 -1.81 5.79 13.18
N TYR A 72 -1.24 5.94 11.98
CA TYR A 72 0.20 5.94 11.75
C TYR A 72 0.85 7.33 11.92
N ALA A 73 0.12 8.40 11.61
CA ALA A 73 0.62 9.77 11.56
C ALA A 73 1.08 10.41 12.88
N PRO A 74 0.62 10.03 14.09
CA PRO A 74 1.01 10.71 15.33
C PRO A 74 2.54 10.79 15.58
N GLY A 75 3.34 9.97 14.88
CA GLY A 75 4.81 10.05 14.88
C GLY A 75 5.46 10.12 13.50
N ALA A 76 4.70 10.25 12.40
CA ALA A 76 5.25 10.19 11.05
C ALA A 76 5.50 11.60 10.46
N GLN A 77 6.70 11.82 9.93
CA GLN A 77 7.01 13.04 9.20
C GLN A 77 6.16 13.15 7.92
N ARG A 78 5.77 14.37 7.54
CA ARG A 78 5.00 14.63 6.32
C ARG A 78 5.62 13.99 5.09
N ASP A 79 6.94 14.06 4.96
CA ASP A 79 7.67 13.48 3.83
C ASP A 79 7.56 11.96 3.78
N ARG A 80 7.55 11.27 4.93
CA ARG A 80 7.29 9.83 5.02
C ARG A 80 5.94 9.47 4.41
N LEU A 81 4.90 10.23 4.75
CA LEU A 81 3.55 9.99 4.22
C LEU A 81 3.48 10.22 2.71
N ILE A 82 4.26 11.17 2.17
CA ILE A 82 4.32 11.38 0.73
C ILE A 82 5.09 10.25 0.04
N ARG A 83 6.22 9.79 0.60
CA ARG A 83 6.94 8.61 0.09
C ARG A 83 6.08 7.34 0.16
N ALA A 84 5.24 7.18 1.18
CA ALA A 84 4.32 6.04 1.26
C ALA A 84 3.33 6.01 0.10
N ARG A 85 2.82 7.18 -0.34
CA ARG A 85 1.97 7.27 -1.55
C ARG A 85 2.74 6.92 -2.83
N PHE A 86 4.04 7.19 -2.89
CA PHE A 86 4.88 6.72 -3.98
C PHE A 86 5.03 5.18 -3.97
N TYR A 87 5.24 4.57 -2.81
CA TYR A 87 5.28 3.10 -2.71
C TYR A 87 3.93 2.44 -3.00
N GLU A 88 2.81 3.07 -2.59
CA GLU A 88 1.47 2.61 -2.94
C GLU A 88 1.28 2.53 -4.47
N SER A 89 1.69 3.55 -5.22
CA SER A 89 1.54 3.54 -6.68
C SER A 89 2.39 2.45 -7.33
N LEU A 90 3.62 2.25 -6.85
CA LEU A 90 4.51 1.17 -7.30
C LEU A 90 3.89 -0.21 -7.03
N GLU A 91 3.32 -0.42 -5.86
CA GLU A 91 2.74 -1.71 -5.49
C GLU A 91 1.44 -2.00 -6.26
N LEU A 92 0.62 -0.99 -6.54
CA LEU A 92 -0.56 -1.16 -7.40
C LEU A 92 -0.18 -1.65 -8.81
N VAL A 93 0.90 -1.13 -9.39
CA VAL A 93 1.42 -1.60 -10.68
C VAL A 93 1.94 -3.03 -10.57
N ARG A 94 2.66 -3.36 -9.48
CA ARG A 94 3.14 -4.73 -9.22
C ARG A 94 1.98 -5.72 -9.09
N ALA A 95 0.95 -5.37 -8.30
CA ALA A 95 -0.22 -6.19 -8.07
C ALA A 95 -1.01 -6.44 -9.36
N ALA A 96 -1.17 -5.40 -10.21
CA ALA A 96 -1.81 -5.53 -11.51
C ALA A 96 -1.12 -6.58 -12.40
N ALA A 97 0.21 -6.69 -12.33
CA ALA A 97 0.98 -7.64 -13.13
C ALA A 97 1.05 -9.06 -12.52
N ARG A 98 1.02 -9.19 -11.19
CA ARG A 98 1.37 -10.46 -10.50
C ARG A 98 0.25 -11.11 -9.70
N ARG A 99 -0.75 -10.33 -9.27
CA ARG A 99 -1.75 -10.78 -8.29
C ARG A 99 -3.15 -10.92 -8.87
N LEU A 100 -3.38 -10.45 -10.09
CA LEU A 100 -4.66 -10.61 -10.76
C LEU A 100 -4.71 -11.94 -11.53
N PRO A 101 -5.79 -12.74 -11.37
CA PRO A 101 -5.98 -13.95 -12.15
C PRO A 101 -6.31 -13.58 -13.60
N MET A 102 -5.35 -13.72 -14.51
CA MET A 102 -5.52 -13.38 -15.94
C MET A 102 -6.54 -14.28 -16.66
N TRP A 103 -6.98 -15.37 -16.03
CA TRP A 103 -8.04 -16.24 -16.54
C TRP A 103 -9.45 -15.76 -16.16
N ASP A 104 -9.61 -14.78 -15.27
CA ASP A 104 -10.92 -14.19 -14.95
C ASP A 104 -11.37 -13.27 -16.08
N ARG A 105 -12.61 -13.39 -16.58
CA ARG A 105 -13.13 -12.57 -17.71
C ARG A 105 -13.07 -11.06 -17.44
N GLY A 106 -12.92 -10.63 -16.18
CA GLY A 106 -12.77 -9.22 -15.79
C GLY A 106 -11.33 -8.71 -15.66
N TRP A 107 -10.30 -9.53 -15.96
CA TRP A 107 -8.92 -9.20 -15.62
C TRP A 107 -8.43 -7.89 -16.26
N GLU A 108 -8.75 -7.63 -17.53
CA GLU A 108 -8.33 -6.40 -18.24
C GLU A 108 -8.85 -5.14 -17.53
N ASN A 109 -10.13 -5.15 -17.16
CA ASN A 109 -10.75 -4.04 -16.46
C ASN A 109 -10.14 -3.86 -15.07
N ARG A 110 -9.81 -4.94 -14.36
CA ARG A 110 -9.12 -4.87 -13.05
C ARG A 110 -7.72 -4.26 -13.20
N VAL A 111 -6.93 -4.72 -14.17
CA VAL A 111 -5.61 -4.16 -14.48
C VAL A 111 -5.73 -2.66 -14.77
N ALA A 112 -6.65 -2.27 -15.66
CA ALA A 112 -6.85 -0.88 -16.03
C ALA A 112 -7.23 0.00 -14.82
N ARG A 113 -8.06 -0.51 -13.89
CA ARG A 113 -8.43 0.22 -12.67
C ARG A 113 -7.24 0.38 -11.71
N LEU A 114 -6.46 -0.67 -11.46
CA LEU A 114 -5.29 -0.59 -10.57
C LEU A 114 -4.21 0.34 -11.14
N VAL A 115 -3.88 0.20 -12.43
CA VAL A 115 -2.92 1.08 -13.11
C VAL A 115 -3.43 2.51 -13.15
N GLY A 116 -4.71 2.73 -13.49
CA GLY A 116 -5.33 4.05 -13.48
C GLY A 116 -5.37 4.70 -12.08
N ARG A 117 -5.47 3.91 -11.01
CA ARG A 117 -5.31 4.40 -9.64
C ARG A 117 -3.85 4.79 -9.35
N ALA A 118 -2.90 3.92 -9.69
CA ALA A 118 -1.47 4.18 -9.52
C ALA A 118 -1.05 5.49 -10.20
N THR A 119 -1.50 5.72 -11.44
CA THR A 119 -1.24 6.96 -12.19
C THR A 119 -1.76 8.19 -11.46
N ARG A 120 -3.02 8.17 -10.99
CA ARG A 120 -3.60 9.30 -10.24
C ARG A 120 -2.84 9.61 -8.96
N ILE A 121 -2.41 8.58 -8.23
CA ILE A 121 -1.58 8.76 -7.02
C ILE A 121 -0.23 9.37 -7.39
N LEU A 122 0.41 8.88 -8.44
CA LEU A 122 1.72 9.38 -8.90
C LEU A 122 1.65 10.84 -9.38
N GLU A 123 0.58 11.23 -10.06
CA GLU A 123 0.32 12.63 -10.43
C GLU A 123 0.13 13.52 -9.21
N GLY A 124 -0.65 13.05 -8.23
CA GLY A 124 -0.82 13.74 -6.94
C GLY A 124 0.48 13.87 -6.16
N PHE A 125 1.33 12.85 -6.19
CA PHE A 125 2.68 12.87 -5.63
C PHE A 125 3.54 13.95 -6.32
N ARG A 126 3.59 13.96 -7.65
CA ARG A 126 4.39 14.95 -8.42
C ARG A 126 4.01 16.39 -8.07
N LYS A 127 2.72 16.68 -7.88
CA LYS A 127 2.23 18.01 -7.45
C LYS A 127 2.65 18.42 -6.03
N LYS A 128 2.97 17.45 -5.16
CA LYS A 128 3.39 17.70 -3.77
C LYS A 128 4.92 17.77 -3.63
N CYS A 129 5.66 17.38 -4.66
CA CYS A 129 7.13 17.35 -4.70
C CYS A 129 7.76 18.50 -5.50
N GLY A 130 6.99 19.11 -6.40
CA GLY A 130 7.38 20.33 -7.13
C GLY A 130 6.96 21.56 -6.36
#